data_AF-A0A9D2W6K7-F1
#
_entry.id   AF-A0A9D2W6K7-F1
#
_cell.length_a   1.000
_cell.length_b   1.000
_cell.length_c   1.000
_cell.angle_alpha   90.00
_cell.angle_beta   90.00
_cell.angle_gamma   90.00
#
_symmetry.space_group_name_H-M   'P 1'
#
loop_
_entity.id
_entity.type
_entity.pdbx_description
1 polymer ?
#
loop_
_entity_poly.entity_id
_entity_poly.type
_entity_poly.pdbx_seq_one_letter_code
_entity_poly.pdbx_strand_id
1 'polypeptide(L)'
;MAFAQTFEDNGAEFNKWLLENGYPELSALSEAIRGSERATKWLMDNKFYHLAALDAAIDNKTAAFQWLQRYDYKIMVLLVEAVHGNQSAINILTTNNLDIFLIIAQKIRKYLDNKTFDYHKMNF
;
A
#
# COMPACT_ATOMS: atom_id res chain seq x y z
N MET A 1 -6.35 -9.09 -9.68
CA MET A 1 -6.51 -8.60 -8.30
C MET A 1 -5.60 -9.31 -7.27
N ALA A 2 -4.50 -9.98 -7.65
CA ALA A 2 -3.66 -10.73 -6.69
C ALA A 2 -3.02 -9.85 -5.60
N PHE A 3 -2.48 -8.68 -5.97
CA PHE A 3 -1.87 -7.74 -5.02
C PHE A 3 -2.83 -7.31 -3.89
N ALA A 4 -4.04 -6.91 -4.24
CA ALA A 4 -5.03 -6.48 -3.25
C ALA A 4 -5.38 -7.62 -2.26
N GLN A 5 -5.41 -8.88 -2.71
CA GLN A 5 -5.69 -10.03 -1.85
C GLN A 5 -4.56 -10.34 -0.84
N THR A 6 -3.36 -9.79 -1.00
CA THR A 6 -2.27 -9.98 -0.04
C THR A 6 -2.55 -9.40 1.36
N PHE A 7 -3.58 -8.55 1.47
CA PHE A 7 -4.02 -7.92 2.72
C PHE A 7 -5.18 -8.67 3.41
N GLU A 8 -5.62 -9.80 2.88
CA GLU A 8 -6.61 -10.69 3.51
C GLU A 8 -5.92 -11.90 4.20
N ASP A 9 -6.71 -12.78 4.82
CA ASP A 9 -6.22 -13.90 5.66
C ASP A 9 -5.32 -14.89 4.89
N ASN A 10 -5.63 -15.18 3.62
CA ASN A 10 -4.79 -16.02 2.75
C ASN A 10 -3.73 -15.22 1.96
N GLY A 11 -3.38 -14.01 2.44
CA GLY A 11 -2.51 -13.09 1.72
C GLY A 11 -1.11 -13.62 1.42
N ALA A 12 -0.61 -14.57 2.22
CA ALA A 12 0.68 -15.22 1.99
C ALA A 12 0.72 -16.03 0.68
N GLU A 13 -0.38 -16.70 0.32
CA GLU A 13 -0.47 -17.47 -0.93
C GLU A 13 -0.44 -16.54 -2.14
N PHE A 14 -1.17 -15.43 -2.07
CA PHE A 14 -1.15 -14.42 -3.13
C PHE A 14 0.19 -13.70 -3.23
N ASN A 15 0.86 -13.43 -2.11
CA ASN A 15 2.20 -12.85 -2.11
C ASN A 15 3.21 -13.79 -2.78
N LYS A 16 3.17 -15.08 -2.42
CA LYS A 16 3.97 -16.13 -3.08
C LYS A 16 3.67 -16.22 -4.57
N TRP A 17 2.39 -16.20 -4.95
CA TRP A 17 1.98 -16.23 -6.35
C TRP A 17 2.55 -15.04 -7.13
N LEU A 18 2.55 -13.83 -6.57
CA LEU A 18 3.15 -12.65 -7.21
C LEU A 18 4.64 -12.86 -7.50
N LEU A 19 5.38 -13.40 -6.52
CA LEU A 19 6.80 -13.66 -6.68
C LEU A 19 7.08 -14.71 -7.78
N GLU A 20 6.32 -15.81 -7.78
CA GLU A 20 6.47 -16.91 -8.75
C GLU A 20 6.03 -16.52 -10.17
N ASN A 21 5.15 -15.52 -10.31
CA ASN A 21 4.62 -15.08 -11.60
C ASN A 21 5.26 -13.79 -12.14
N GLY A 22 6.42 -13.39 -11.60
CA GLY A 22 7.20 -12.28 -12.16
C GLY A 22 6.76 -10.89 -11.72
N TYR A 23 6.09 -10.77 -10.57
CA TYR A 23 5.73 -9.49 -9.92
C TYR A 23 6.42 -9.33 -8.55
N PRO A 24 7.75 -9.46 -8.46
CA PRO A 24 8.47 -9.38 -7.19
C PRO A 24 8.33 -8.01 -6.51
N GLU A 25 8.17 -6.94 -7.27
CA GLU A 25 7.98 -5.58 -6.75
C GLU A 25 6.63 -5.40 -6.04
N LEU A 26 5.58 -6.09 -6.49
CA LEU A 26 4.27 -6.08 -5.83
C LEU A 26 4.27 -6.98 -4.59
N SER A 27 4.98 -8.10 -4.63
CA SER A 27 5.24 -8.93 -3.45
C SER A 27 6.00 -8.14 -2.39
N ALA A 28 7.08 -7.45 -2.78
CA ALA A 28 7.87 -6.62 -1.88
C ALA A 28 7.09 -5.41 -1.34
N LEU A 29 6.29 -4.73 -2.17
CA LEU A 29 5.41 -3.64 -1.69
C LEU A 29 4.39 -4.15 -0.68
N SER A 30 3.79 -5.32 -0.93
CA SER A 30 2.86 -5.95 0.02
C SER A 30 3.53 -6.24 1.36
N GLU A 31 4.74 -6.82 1.35
CA GLU A 31 5.51 -7.07 2.56
C GLU A 31 5.92 -5.77 3.27
N ALA A 32 6.30 -4.74 2.52
CA ALA A 32 6.69 -3.43 3.05
C ALA A 32 5.54 -2.78 3.82
N ILE A 33 4.34 -2.70 3.22
CA ILE A 33 3.12 -2.15 3.86
C ILE A 33 2.74 -2.95 5.12
N ARG A 34 3.10 -4.24 5.19
CA ARG A 34 2.88 -5.07 6.38
C ARG A 34 3.92 -4.84 7.49
N GLY A 35 4.97 -4.07 7.21
CA GLY A 35 6.02 -3.65 8.13
C GLY A 35 7.37 -4.33 7.91
N SER A 36 7.62 -4.95 6.74
CA SER A 36 8.88 -5.63 6.45
C SER A 36 9.97 -4.63 6.01
N GLU A 37 10.86 -4.25 6.94
CA GLU A 37 12.02 -3.40 6.62
C GLU A 37 12.91 -4.00 5.52
N ARG A 38 13.02 -5.33 5.48
CA ARG A 38 13.76 -6.04 4.44
C ARG A 38 13.15 -5.82 3.06
N ALA A 39 11.82 -5.82 2.97
CA ALA A 39 11.13 -5.59 1.70
C ALA A 39 11.25 -4.13 1.26
N THR A 40 11.12 -3.16 2.17
CA THR A 40 11.38 -1.75 1.89
C THR A 40 12.81 -1.55 1.38
N LYS A 41 13.80 -2.19 2.03
CA LYS A 41 15.19 -2.16 1.57
C LYS A 41 15.34 -2.78 0.17
N TRP A 42 14.70 -3.93 -0.08
CA TRP A 42 14.73 -4.58 -1.38
C TRP A 42 14.18 -3.67 -2.48
N LEU A 43 13.07 -2.97 -2.23
CA LEU A 43 12.51 -1.98 -3.16
C LEU A 43 13.53 -0.87 -3.48
N MET A 44 14.20 -0.35 -2.46
CA MET A 44 15.22 0.70 -2.62
C MET A 44 16.44 0.20 -3.40
N ASP A 45 16.97 -0.97 -3.07
CA ASP A 45 18.13 -1.56 -3.74
C ASP A 45 17.84 -1.85 -5.22
N ASN A 46 16.61 -2.23 -5.54
CA ASN A 46 16.15 -2.52 -6.90
C ASN A 46 15.57 -1.29 -7.62
N LYS A 47 15.73 -0.08 -7.05
CA LYS A 47 15.34 1.20 -7.65
C LYS A 47 13.83 1.40 -7.82
N PHE A 48 13.00 0.64 -7.09
CA PHE A 48 11.56 0.87 -6.97
C PHE A 48 11.24 1.97 -5.96
N TYR A 49 11.88 3.14 -6.11
CA TYR A 49 11.80 4.25 -5.15
C TYR A 49 10.37 4.77 -4.95
N HIS A 50 9.55 4.74 -6.01
CA HIS A 50 8.16 5.15 -5.96
C HIS A 50 7.29 4.19 -5.12
N LEU A 51 7.59 2.88 -5.12
CA LEU A 51 6.88 1.91 -4.28
C LEU A 51 7.32 2.01 -2.81
N ALA A 52 8.62 2.22 -2.56
CA ALA A 52 9.11 2.50 -1.21
C ALA A 52 8.56 3.83 -0.65
N ALA A 53 8.42 4.85 -1.51
CA ALA A 53 7.78 6.10 -1.14
C ALA A 53 6.27 5.95 -0.89
N LEU A 54 5.59 5.09 -1.66
CA LEU A 54 4.18 4.77 -1.44
C LEU A 54 3.96 4.11 -0.07
N ASP A 55 4.75 3.10 0.26
CA ASP A 55 4.77 2.45 1.58
C ASP A 55 4.96 3.48 2.72
N ALA A 56 6.04 4.26 2.64
CA ALA A 56 6.31 5.29 3.64
C ALA A 56 5.23 6.37 3.72
N ALA A 57 4.60 6.75 2.60
CA ALA A 57 3.52 7.73 2.59
C ALA A 57 2.24 7.18 3.23
N ILE A 58 1.93 5.89 3.04
CA ILE A 58 0.84 5.19 3.75
C ILE A 58 1.08 5.21 5.27
N ASP A 59 2.33 5.06 5.70
CA ASP A 59 2.79 5.22 7.09
C ASP A 59 2.90 6.68 7.57
N ASN A 60 2.22 7.62 6.88
CA ASN A 60 2.19 9.05 7.20
C ASN A 60 3.56 9.76 7.21
N LYS A 61 4.57 9.24 6.50
CA LYS A 61 5.85 9.95 6.34
C LYS A 61 5.67 11.12 5.36
N THR A 62 5.52 12.32 5.88
CA THR A 62 5.28 13.55 5.10
C THR A 62 6.30 13.76 3.99
N ALA A 63 7.58 13.47 4.24
CA ALA A 63 8.63 13.60 3.23
C ALA A 63 8.41 12.68 2.02
N ALA A 64 7.93 11.45 2.24
CA ALA A 64 7.65 10.49 1.17
C ALA A 64 6.41 10.92 0.36
N PHE A 65 5.36 11.38 1.03
CA PHE A 65 4.18 11.94 0.37
C PHE A 65 4.52 13.16 -0.50
N GLN A 66 5.31 14.10 0.04
CA GLN A 66 5.78 15.27 -0.72
C GLN A 66 6.70 14.87 -1.89
N TRP A 67 7.50 13.81 -1.73
CA TRP A 67 8.31 13.27 -2.81
C TRP A 67 7.42 12.75 -3.95
N LEU A 68 6.38 11.98 -3.64
CA LEU A 68 5.41 11.51 -4.66
C LEU A 68 4.75 12.66 -5.40
N GLN A 69 4.36 13.73 -4.70
CA GLN A 69 3.80 14.94 -5.31
C GLN A 69 4.82 15.65 -6.21
N ARG A 70 6.06 15.81 -5.75
CA ARG A 70 7.13 16.49 -6.49
C ARG A 70 7.45 15.80 -7.82
N TYR A 71 7.40 14.47 -7.84
CA TYR A 71 7.69 13.65 -9.03
C TYR A 71 6.43 13.26 -9.82
N ASP A 72 5.30 13.91 -9.56
CA ASP A 72 4.04 13.77 -10.30
C ASP A 72 3.44 12.35 -10.30
N TYR A 73 3.63 11.58 -9.23
CA TYR A 73 2.99 10.27 -9.05
C TYR A 73 1.52 10.40 -8.62
N LYS A 74 0.70 11.09 -9.43
CA LYS A 74 -0.69 11.48 -9.09
C LYS A 74 -1.56 10.33 -8.60
N ILE A 75 -1.51 9.18 -9.26
CA ILE A 75 -2.29 8.00 -8.88
C ILE A 75 -1.86 7.45 -7.52
N MET A 76 -0.56 7.48 -7.19
CA MET A 76 -0.07 7.04 -5.88
C MET A 76 -0.46 8.02 -4.78
N VAL A 77 -0.42 9.33 -5.06
CA VAL A 77 -0.91 10.35 -4.13
C VAL A 77 -2.40 10.13 -3.83
N LEU A 78 -3.23 9.96 -4.86
CA LEU A 78 -4.66 9.65 -4.70
C LEU A 78 -4.88 8.33 -3.94
N LEU A 79 -4.05 7.32 -4.18
CA LEU A 79 -4.11 6.05 -3.47
C LEU A 79 -3.81 6.23 -1.98
N VAL A 80 -2.74 6.94 -1.61
CA VAL A 80 -2.41 7.23 -0.20
C VAL A 80 -3.55 7.98 0.48
N GLU A 81 -4.05 9.04 -0.16
CA GLU A 81 -5.16 9.82 0.38
C GLU A 81 -6.43 8.98 0.54
N ALA A 82 -6.73 8.08 -0.43
CA ALA A 82 -7.86 7.17 -0.33
C ALA A 82 -7.68 6.12 0.78
N VAL A 83 -6.47 5.60 0.99
CA VAL A 83 -6.13 4.71 2.13
C VAL A 83 -6.42 5.42 3.45
N HIS A 84 -6.10 6.70 3.57
CA HIS A 84 -6.41 7.52 4.75
C HIS A 84 -7.87 8.03 4.80
N GLY A 85 -8.71 7.65 3.83
CA GLY A 85 -10.13 7.98 3.83
C GLY A 85 -10.49 9.38 3.34
N ASN A 86 -9.61 10.04 2.59
CA ASN A 86 -9.91 11.34 1.99
C ASN A 86 -11.02 11.20 0.93
N GLN A 87 -12.19 11.82 1.22
CA GLN A 87 -13.36 11.73 0.35
C GLN A 87 -13.14 12.35 -1.04
N SER A 88 -12.33 13.41 -1.15
CA SER A 88 -12.02 14.03 -2.43
C SER A 88 -11.21 13.09 -3.32
N ALA A 89 -10.21 12.40 -2.75
CA ALA A 89 -9.42 11.42 -3.49
C ALA A 89 -10.28 10.23 -3.93
N ILE A 90 -11.14 9.72 -3.04
CA ILE A 90 -12.10 8.66 -3.36
C ILE A 90 -13.03 9.09 -4.51
N ASN A 91 -13.59 10.31 -4.45
CA ASN A 91 -14.46 10.83 -5.49
C ASN A 91 -13.75 10.97 -6.85
N ILE A 92 -12.49 11.41 -6.84
CA ILE A 92 -11.67 11.49 -8.06
C ILE A 92 -11.47 10.08 -8.65
N LEU A 93 -11.08 9.10 -7.84
CA LEU A 93 -10.90 7.72 -8.31
C LEU A 93 -12.22 7.14 -8.87
N THR A 94 -13.34 7.31 -8.17
CA THR A 94 -14.66 6.85 -8.62
C THR A 94 -15.08 7.50 -9.94
N THR A 95 -14.99 8.83 -10.03
CA THR A 95 -15.43 9.57 -11.23
C THR A 95 -14.59 9.23 -12.47
N ASN A 96 -13.33 8.82 -12.27
CA ASN A 96 -12.44 8.41 -13.35
C ASN A 96 -12.48 6.88 -13.62
N ASN A 97 -13.43 6.14 -13.02
CA ASN A 97 -13.56 4.68 -13.16
C ASN A 97 -12.28 3.90 -12.77
N LEU A 98 -11.58 4.38 -11.74
CA LEU A 98 -10.34 3.79 -11.22
C LEU A 98 -10.62 2.80 -10.07
N ASP A 99 -11.61 1.92 -10.27
CA ASP A 99 -12.16 1.04 -9.23
C ASP A 99 -11.10 0.13 -8.59
N ILE A 100 -10.10 -0.29 -9.36
CA ILE A 100 -9.03 -1.13 -8.85
C ILE A 100 -8.24 -0.44 -7.72
N PHE A 101 -8.03 0.88 -7.81
CA PHE A 101 -7.32 1.64 -6.78
C PHE A 101 -8.20 1.86 -5.55
N LEU A 102 -9.52 1.99 -5.72
CA LEU A 102 -10.47 2.03 -4.60
C LEU A 102 -10.44 0.71 -3.82
N ILE A 103 -10.46 -0.43 -4.52
CA ILE A 103 -10.40 -1.77 -3.90
C ILE A 103 -9.07 -1.95 -3.16
N ILE A 104 -7.95 -1.55 -3.75
CA ILE A 104 -6.63 -1.61 -3.10
C ILE A 104 -6.61 -0.73 -1.85
N ALA A 105 -7.08 0.52 -1.96
CA ALA A 105 -7.12 1.46 -0.83
C ALA A 105 -7.92 0.89 0.35
N GLN A 106 -9.10 0.35 0.07
CA GLN A 106 -9.99 -0.24 1.08
C GLN A 106 -9.35 -1.44 1.77
N LYS A 107 -8.71 -2.34 1.00
CA LYS A 107 -8.06 -3.53 1.58
C LYS A 107 -6.85 -3.18 2.44
N ILE A 108 -6.01 -2.24 2.00
CA ILE A 108 -4.87 -1.75 2.79
C ILE A 108 -5.39 -1.10 4.09
N ARG A 109 -6.36 -0.18 3.98
CA ARG A 109 -6.94 0.49 5.15
C ARG A 109 -7.51 -0.51 6.16
N LYS A 110 -8.34 -1.45 5.72
CA LYS A 110 -8.91 -2.50 6.56
C LYS A 110 -7.82 -3.31 7.29
N TYR A 111 -6.75 -3.67 6.58
CA TYR A 111 -5.61 -4.38 7.16
C TYR A 111 -4.92 -3.55 8.25
N LEU A 112 -4.63 -2.28 7.99
CA LEU A 112 -3.98 -1.38 8.94
C LEU A 112 -4.87 -1.08 10.16
N ASP A 113 -6.16 -0.89 9.96
CA ASP A 113 -7.15 -0.67 11.02
C ASP A 113 -7.17 -1.89 11.95
N ASN A 114 -7.31 -3.11 11.40
CA ASN A 114 -7.30 -4.36 12.18
C ASN A 114 -6.01 -4.51 13.01
N LYS A 115 -4.85 -4.25 12.40
CA LYS A 115 -3.56 -4.29 13.09
C LYS A 115 -3.51 -3.31 14.27
N THR A 116 -4.05 -2.10 14.09
CA THR A 116 -4.14 -1.08 15.15
C THR A 116 -5.06 -1.54 16.28
N PHE A 117 -6.22 -2.12 15.97
CA PHE A 117 -7.15 -2.66 16.96
C PHE A 117 -6.56 -3.80 17.80
N ASP A 118 -5.76 -4.69 17.18
CA ASP A 118 -5.11 -5.80 17.89
C ASP A 118 -4.08 -5.31 18.91
N TYR A 119 -3.29 -4.27 18.59
CA TYR A 119 -2.37 -3.64 19.56
C TYR A 119 -3.11 -3.05 20.76
N HIS A 120 -4.33 -2.52 20.59
CA HIS A 120 -5.12 -1.98 21.70
C HIS A 120 -5.74 -3.06 22.60
N LYS A 121 -5.89 -4.30 22.14
CA LYS A 121 -6.38 -5.44 22.94
C LYS A 121 -5.29 -6.14 23.77
N MET A 122 -4.02 -5.83 23.54
CA MET A 122 -2.86 -6.42 24.23
C MET A 122 -2.38 -5.63 25.47
N ASN A 123 -3.22 -4.79 26.07
CA ASN A 123 -2.90 -4.14 27.33
C ASN A 123 -3.46 -4.96 28.50
N PHE A 124 -2.55 -5.43 29.37
CA PHE A 124 -2.77 -6.16 30.62
C PHE A 124 -3.67 -5.42 31.62
#